data_AF-A0A374TRI4-F1
#
_entry.id   AF-A0A374TRI4-F1
#
_cell.length_a   1.000
_cell.length_b   1.000
_cell.length_c   1.000
_cell.angle_alpha   90.00
_cell.angle_beta   90.00
_cell.angle_gamma   90.00
#
_symmetry.space_group_name_H-M   'P 1'
#
loop_
_entity.id
_entity.type
_entity.pdbx_description
1 polymer ?
#
loop_
_entity_poly.entity_id
_entity_poly.type
_entity_poly.pdbx_seq_one_letter_code
_entity_poly.pdbx_strand_id
1 'polypeptide(L)'
;MSGSSFYNAPEVVKKTRKAHVCAYCGKTIPKGTPYIIKESGLWMGDFWKRYSCRDCQPYISEFWGWQGCESESLESDFDEFMRENHYEEWVTDDDD
;
A
#
# COMPACT_ATOMS: atom_id res chain seq x y z
N MET A 1 9.08 -23.74 17.30
CA MET A 1 7.86 -23.93 16.50
C MET A 1 7.98 -23.01 15.30
N SER A 2 8.24 -23.56 14.11
CA SER A 2 8.28 -22.77 12.88
C SER A 2 6.85 -22.35 12.55
N GLY A 3 6.47 -21.13 12.90
CA GLY A 3 5.19 -20.57 12.48
C GLY A 3 5.18 -20.45 10.96
N SER A 4 4.25 -21.12 10.29
CA SER A 4 4.09 -21.01 8.83
C SER A 4 3.79 -19.56 8.46
N SER A 5 4.52 -19.00 7.48
CA SER A 5 4.21 -17.69 6.91
C SER A 5 2.78 -17.68 6.34
N PHE A 6 2.06 -16.58 6.50
CA PHE A 6 0.71 -16.43 5.97
C PHE A 6 0.39 -14.98 5.61
N TYR A 7 -0.53 -14.80 4.67
CA TYR A 7 -1.10 -13.51 4.28
C TYR A 7 -2.58 -13.49 4.68
N ASN A 8 -3.00 -12.50 5.47
CA ASN A 8 -4.42 -12.33 5.80
C ASN A 8 -5.15 -11.66 4.64
N ALA A 9 -6.40 -12.05 4.41
CA ALA A 9 -7.28 -11.35 3.48
C ALA A 9 -7.33 -9.84 3.81
N PRO A 10 -7.28 -8.96 2.79
CA PRO A 10 -7.32 -7.52 3.01
C PRO A 10 -8.59 -7.09 3.76
N GLU A 11 -8.42 -6.26 4.80
CA GLU A 11 -9.51 -5.74 5.61
C GLU A 11 -9.85 -4.31 5.16
N VAL A 12 -11.13 -4.04 4.88
CA VAL A 12 -11.61 -2.67 4.63
C VAL A 12 -11.88 -1.99 5.97
N VAL A 13 -11.02 -1.04 6.33
CA VAL A 13 -11.18 -0.19 7.51
C VAL A 13 -12.24 0.86 7.21
N LYS A 14 -13.44 0.68 7.77
CA LYS A 14 -14.58 1.60 7.57
C LYS A 14 -14.25 3.05 7.96
N LYS A 15 -13.46 3.26 9.01
CA LYS A 15 -13.02 4.60 9.47
C LYS A 15 -11.76 4.48 10.33
N THR A 16 -10.70 5.20 9.96
CA THR A 16 -9.47 5.21 10.76
C THR A 16 -9.69 5.85 12.13
N ARG A 17 -9.10 5.24 13.17
CA ARG A 17 -9.16 5.76 14.55
C ARG A 17 -8.01 6.72 14.88
N LYS A 18 -6.93 6.68 14.09
CA LYS A 18 -5.75 7.54 14.17
C LYS A 18 -5.19 7.76 12.76
N ALA A 19 -4.21 8.66 12.62
CA ALA A 19 -3.49 8.81 11.37
C ALA A 19 -2.63 7.56 11.09
N HIS A 20 -2.46 7.24 9.80
CA HIS A 20 -1.63 6.16 9.30
C HIS A 20 -0.75 6.68 8.18
N VAL A 21 0.29 5.95 7.82
CA VAL A 21 1.09 6.23 6.63
C VAL A 21 0.69 5.20 5.58
N CYS A 22 0.44 5.65 4.35
CA CYS A 22 0.24 4.75 3.22
C CYS A 22 1.57 4.07 2.91
N ALA A 23 1.61 2.74 2.84
CA ALA A 23 2.84 2.03 2.53
C ALA A 23 3.31 2.20 1.08
N TYR A 24 2.40 2.56 0.18
CA TYR A 24 2.65 2.66 -1.26
C TYR A 24 3.12 4.05 -1.69
N CYS A 25 2.52 5.12 -1.15
CA CYS A 25 2.88 6.49 -1.56
C CYS A 25 3.54 7.32 -0.47
N GLY A 26 3.78 6.75 0.71
CA GLY A 26 4.34 7.47 1.87
C GLY A 26 3.42 8.56 2.47
N LYS A 27 2.33 8.94 1.79
CA LYS A 27 1.43 10.01 2.25
C LYS A 27 0.73 9.63 3.55
N THR A 28 0.51 10.65 4.40
CA THR A 28 -0.25 10.49 5.63
C THR A 28 -1.73 10.33 5.31
N ILE A 29 -2.33 9.24 5.78
CA ILE A 29 -3.77 9.00 5.82
C ILE A 29 -4.32 9.64 7.10
N PRO A 30 -5.16 10.69 7.03
CA PRO A 30 -5.68 11.35 8.21
C PRO A 30 -6.52 10.44 9.12
N LYS A 31 -6.67 10.87 10.38
CA LYS A 31 -7.65 10.26 11.30
C LYS A 31 -9.05 10.52 10.79
N GLY A 32 -9.91 9.50 10.83
CA GLY A 32 -11.29 9.59 10.39
C GLY A 32 -11.49 9.31 8.91
N THR A 33 -10.42 9.06 8.14
CA THR A 33 -10.51 8.65 6.74
C THR A 33 -11.26 7.33 6.63
N PRO A 34 -12.31 7.25 5.82
CA PRO A 34 -13.07 6.02 5.64
C PRO A 34 -12.51 5.16 4.50
N TYR A 35 -12.87 3.88 4.51
CA TYR A 35 -12.63 2.92 3.43
C TYR A 35 -11.17 2.81 2.98
N ILE A 36 -10.25 2.72 3.95
CA ILE A 36 -8.85 2.38 3.65
C ILE A 36 -8.65 0.87 3.71
N ILE A 37 -7.68 0.34 2.96
CA ILE A 37 -7.32 -1.08 3.04
C ILE A 37 -6.23 -1.27 4.09
N LYS A 38 -6.36 -2.32 4.88
CA LYS A 38 -5.34 -2.82 5.79
C LYS A 38 -4.96 -4.23 5.38
N GLU A 39 -3.69 -4.43 5.13
CA GLU A 39 -3.10 -5.75 4.86
C GLU A 39 -2.22 -6.15 6.03
N SER A 40 -2.14 -7.45 6.32
CA SER A 40 -1.30 -7.97 7.38
C SER A 40 -0.96 -9.44 7.15
N GLY A 41 0.10 -9.90 7.79
CA GLY A 41 0.51 -11.29 7.71
C GLY A 41 1.70 -11.59 8.61
N LEU A 42 2.22 -12.79 8.46
CA LEU A 42 3.45 -13.25 9.07
C LEU A 42 4.41 -13.65 7.95
N TRP A 43 5.62 -13.12 7.97
CA TRP A 43 6.68 -13.46 7.03
C TRP A 43 7.97 -13.73 7.79
N MET A 44 8.57 -14.91 7.59
CA MET A 44 9.84 -15.30 8.24
C MET A 44 9.84 -15.18 9.78
N GLY A 45 8.67 -15.30 10.40
CA GLY A 45 8.50 -15.15 11.85
C GLY A 45 8.17 -13.74 12.32
N ASP A 46 8.20 -12.75 11.42
CA ASP A 46 7.88 -11.36 11.72
C ASP A 46 6.47 -10.98 11.24
N PHE A 47 5.71 -10.37 12.15
CA PHE A 47 4.39 -9.84 11.82
C PHE A 47 4.54 -8.51 11.09
N TRP A 48 3.92 -8.43 9.92
CA TRP A 48 3.86 -7.20 9.15
C TRP A 48 2.41 -6.74 9.03
N LYS A 49 2.25 -5.42 8.89
CA LYS A 49 0.98 -4.78 8.59
C LYS A 49 1.24 -3.52 7.79
N ARG A 50 0.35 -3.22 6.85
CA ARG A 50 0.41 -2.00 6.04
C ARG A 50 -0.97 -1.44 5.78
N TYR A 51 -1.00 -0.17 5.41
CA TYR A 51 -2.22 0.56 5.10
C TYR A 51 -2.10 1.19 3.72
N SER A 52 -3.21 1.23 3.00
CA SER A 52 -3.27 1.81 1.66
C SER A 52 -4.29 2.94 1.63
N CYS A 53 -3.87 4.12 1.21
CA CYS A 53 -4.79 5.22 0.96
C CYS A 53 -5.73 4.89 -0.20
N ARG A 54 -6.83 5.62 -0.32
CA ARG A 54 -7.83 5.38 -1.36
C ARG A 54 -7.29 5.60 -2.77
N ASP A 55 -6.33 6.49 -2.91
CA ASP A 55 -5.77 6.85 -4.22
C ASP A 55 -4.85 5.75 -4.75
N CYS A 56 -4.12 5.06 -3.88
CA CYS A 56 -3.27 3.94 -4.29
C CYS A 56 -4.05 2.64 -4.55
N GLN A 57 -5.19 2.44 -3.88
CA GLN A 57 -5.94 1.18 -3.90
C GLN A 57 -6.25 0.60 -5.29
N PRO A 58 -6.66 1.39 -6.30
CA PRO A 58 -6.95 0.88 -7.64
C PRO A 58 -5.76 0.19 -8.30
N TYR A 59 -4.54 0.66 -8.01
CA TYR A 59 -3.33 0.24 -8.69
C TYR A 59 -2.58 -0.90 -7.98
N ILE A 60 -2.93 -1.22 -6.73
CA ILE A 60 -2.21 -2.22 -5.91
C ILE A 60 -2.17 -3.59 -6.59
N SER A 61 -3.29 -4.05 -7.14
CA SER A 61 -3.36 -5.37 -7.77
C SER A 61 -2.48 -5.45 -9.02
N GLU A 62 -2.40 -4.35 -9.77
CA GLU A 62 -1.59 -4.26 -10.97
C GLU A 62 -0.11 -4.17 -10.63
N PHE A 63 0.24 -3.33 -9.64
CA PHE A 63 1.59 -3.22 -9.08
C PHE A 63 2.15 -4.59 -8.66
N TRP A 64 1.40 -5.40 -7.92
CA TRP A 64 1.88 -6.73 -7.53
C TRP A 64 2.00 -7.72 -8.70
N GLY A 65 1.26 -7.50 -9.79
CA GLY A 65 1.44 -8.22 -11.04
C GLY A 65 2.71 -7.82 -11.79
N TRP A 66 3.09 -6.53 -11.72
CA TRP A 66 4.32 -6.00 -12.30
C TRP A 66 5.56 -6.40 -11.47
N GLN A 67 5.51 -6.23 -10.14
CA GLN A 67 6.65 -6.44 -9.24
C GLN A 67 6.98 -7.92 -8.97
N GLY A 68 6.04 -8.83 -9.26
CA GLY A 68 6.31 -10.26 -9.32
C GLY A 68 6.24 -11.03 -7.99
N CYS A 69 6.42 -10.41 -6.81
CA CYS A 69 5.93 -10.86 -5.48
C CYS A 69 6.66 -10.25 -4.26
N GLU A 70 7.79 -9.57 -4.47
CA GLU A 70 8.63 -9.04 -3.40
C GLU A 70 9.15 -7.65 -3.71
N SER A 71 9.31 -6.82 -2.68
CA SER A 71 9.69 -5.42 -2.80
C SER A 71 10.55 -5.05 -1.59
N GLU A 72 11.72 -4.47 -1.83
CA GLU A 72 12.61 -3.98 -0.78
C GLU A 72 12.12 -2.63 -0.24
N SER A 73 11.67 -1.74 -1.15
CA SER A 73 11.10 -0.44 -0.83
C SER A 73 9.76 -0.27 -1.53
N LEU A 74 8.68 -0.63 -0.83
CA LEU A 74 7.33 -0.62 -1.38
C LEU A 74 6.90 0.77 -1.86
N GLU A 75 7.41 1.83 -1.24
CA GLU A 75 7.15 3.20 -1.66
C GLU A 75 7.87 3.55 -2.98
N SER A 76 9.16 3.21 -3.06
CA SER A 76 9.98 3.51 -4.24
C SER A 76 9.55 2.71 -5.46
N ASP A 77 9.32 1.42 -5.27
CA ASP A 77 8.90 0.51 -6.34
C ASP A 77 7.50 0.89 -6.86
N PHE A 78 6.62 1.36 -5.96
CA PHE A 78 5.29 1.82 -6.36
C PHE A 78 5.35 3.16 -7.10
N ASP A 79 6.20 4.10 -6.68
CA ASP A 79 6.44 5.36 -7.41
C ASP A 79 7.01 5.10 -8.81
N GLU A 80 7.94 4.16 -8.95
CA GLU A 80 8.47 3.72 -10.25
C GLU A 80 7.37 3.13 -11.13
N PHE A 81 6.61 2.16 -10.61
CA PHE A 81 5.48 1.57 -11.32
C PHE A 81 4.46 2.61 -11.79
N MET A 82 4.10 3.55 -10.91
CA MET A 82 3.14 4.61 -11.23
C MET A 82 3.69 5.57 -12.29
N ARG A 83 4.98 5.91 -12.27
CA ARG A 83 5.59 6.75 -13.31
C ARG A 83 5.70 6.05 -14.66
N GLU A 84 5.92 4.74 -14.67
CA GLU A 84 6.03 3.98 -15.92
C GLU A 84 4.69 3.67 -16.57
N ASN A 85 3.65 3.38 -15.76
CA ASN A 85 2.38 2.83 -16.26
C ASN A 85 1.19 3.78 -16.08
N HIS A 86 1.27 4.74 -15.15
CA HIS A 86 0.16 5.62 -14.75
C HIS A 86 0.62 7.08 -14.58
N TYR A 87 1.58 7.53 -15.39
CA TYR A 87 2.24 8.83 -15.25
C TYR A 87 1.26 10.00 -15.15
N GLU A 88 0.26 10.04 -16.03
CA GLU A 88 -0.73 11.14 -16.12
C GLU A 88 -1.60 11.27 -14.86
N GLU A 89 -1.85 10.17 -14.15
CA GLU A 89 -2.62 10.20 -12.89
C GLU A 89 -1.72 10.41 -11.66
N TRP A 90 -0.45 10.03 -11.76
CA TRP A 90 0.52 10.11 -10.66
C TRP A 90 1.16 11.49 -10.53
N VAL A 91 1.50 12.10 -11.66
CA VAL A 91 2.06 13.46 -11.72
C VAL A 91 0.91 14.41 -12.00
N THR A 92 0.20 14.80 -10.95
CA THR A 92 -0.61 16.02 -11.01
C THR A 92 0.35 17.20 -10.98
N ASP A 93 0.54 17.82 -12.14
CA ASP A 93 1.19 19.10 -12.39
C ASP A 93 0.92 20.09 -11.23
N ASP A 94 1.95 20.31 -10.40
CA ASP A 94 2.07 21.47 -9.50
C ASP A 94 3.31 22.27 -9.94
N ASP A 95 3.50 22.39 -11.25
CA ASP A 95 4.48 23.29 -11.87
C ASP A 95 3.75 24.63 -12.14
N ASP A 96 3.61 25.46 -11.10
CA ASP A 96 3.38 26.92 -11.22
C ASP A 96 4.59 27.70 -10.70
#